data_AF-A0A3A1XLG3-F1
#
_entry.id   AF-A0A3A1XLG3-F1
#
_cell.length_a   1.000
_cell.length_b   1.000
_cell.length_c   1.000
_cell.angle_alpha   90.00
_cell.angle_beta   90.00
_cell.angle_gamma   90.00
#
_symmetry.space_group_name_H-M   'P 1'
#
loop_
_entity.id
_entity.type
_entity.pdbx_description
1 polymer ?
#
loop_
_entity_poly.entity_id
_entity_poly.type
_entity_poly.pdbx_seq_one_letter_code
_entity_poly.pdbx_strand_id
1 'polypeptide(L)'
;TPSEHFFSLGIKIPSAKSEIKGVWNQKTISNMLEKQEYLGHTVNFKTRKKSYKCKKTLLNPKEDWLIFKNTHEAIIDQETFDIVQRIRDGRRVRTNLGEMPVLSGMLFCADCGNKLYQVRGKGWSHDKEYFVCATYRKQKGKCSSHQIRNIQIEAILLHELRMITSFAKQHEEEFVGLVMKKSEKELTQKLKSSNRELEQAKARISKLDTIVQHLYEDNLDGKISDERFKSMSESYDKEQAELKSKIESLEAFISKAQEECLNVDSFLKLVRQYTDIQELNAEIIRTFVDKIYVEKSEKVAGTRTKKQTIWIQWNYIGAVDIPLHK
;
A
#
# COMPACT_ATOMS: atom_id res chain seq x y z
N THR A 1 19.45 15.56 -22.07
CA THR A 1 19.56 14.31 -21.27
C THR A 1 20.92 14.27 -20.55
N PRO A 2 21.12 13.45 -19.51
CA PRO A 2 22.42 13.34 -18.82
C PRO A 2 23.52 12.95 -19.79
N SER A 3 23.22 12.07 -20.74
CA SER A 3 24.15 11.69 -21.80
C SER A 3 24.60 12.89 -22.63
N GLU A 4 23.67 13.75 -23.05
CA GLU A 4 24.00 14.99 -23.77
C GLU A 4 24.79 15.98 -22.92
N HIS A 5 24.43 16.14 -21.64
CA HIS A 5 25.15 16.97 -20.69
C HIS A 5 26.60 16.49 -20.52
N PHE A 6 26.81 15.18 -20.40
CA PHE A 6 28.15 14.59 -20.36
C PHE A 6 28.91 14.79 -21.66
N PHE A 7 28.25 14.67 -22.83
CA PHE A 7 28.88 14.98 -24.11
C PHE A 7 29.24 16.48 -24.24
N SER A 8 28.44 17.41 -23.73
CA SER A 8 28.80 18.84 -23.72
C SER A 8 29.97 19.15 -22.81
N LEU A 9 30.17 18.36 -21.76
CA LEU A 9 31.33 18.43 -20.88
C LEU A 9 32.55 17.66 -21.42
N GLY A 10 32.48 17.07 -22.61
CA GLY A 10 33.57 16.29 -23.21
C GLY A 10 33.80 14.92 -22.57
N ILE A 11 32.89 14.45 -21.72
CA ILE A 11 33.02 13.17 -21.01
C ILE A 11 32.54 12.02 -21.92
N LYS A 12 33.43 11.06 -22.19
CA LYS A 12 33.10 9.84 -22.94
C LYS A 12 32.28 8.90 -22.07
N ILE A 13 31.06 8.60 -22.50
CA ILE A 13 30.16 7.63 -21.87
C ILE A 13 29.83 6.48 -22.83
N PRO A 14 29.53 5.28 -22.32
CA PRO A 14 29.22 4.11 -23.15
C PRO A 14 27.82 4.16 -23.80
N SER A 15 26.98 5.14 -23.46
CA SER A 15 25.67 5.33 -24.07
C SER A 15 25.79 5.96 -25.46
N ALA A 16 25.05 5.44 -26.43
CA ALA A 16 24.92 6.07 -27.74
C ALA A 16 24.32 7.48 -27.62
N LYS A 17 24.69 8.35 -28.56
CA LYS A 17 24.10 9.69 -28.70
C LYS A 17 22.68 9.53 -29.24
N SER A 18 21.70 10.16 -28.60
CA SER A 18 20.32 10.17 -29.09
C SER A 18 20.26 10.87 -30.45
N GLU A 19 19.48 10.33 -31.38
CA GLU A 19 19.19 10.98 -32.67
C GLU A 19 18.40 12.28 -32.49
N ILE A 20 17.53 12.32 -31.47
CA ILE A 20 16.72 13.48 -31.12
C ILE A 20 17.28 14.12 -29.86
N LYS A 21 17.70 15.39 -29.98
CA LYS A 21 18.24 16.17 -28.87
C LYS A 21 17.19 16.37 -27.76
N GLY A 22 17.58 16.20 -26.51
CA GLY A 22 16.76 16.47 -25.33
C GLY A 22 15.80 15.36 -24.92
N VAL A 23 15.60 14.33 -25.76
CA VAL A 23 14.59 13.30 -25.51
C VAL A 23 15.18 12.12 -24.72
N TRP A 24 14.55 11.82 -23.59
CA TRP A 24 14.88 10.65 -22.79
C TRP A 24 14.23 9.38 -23.34
N ASN A 25 14.95 8.27 -23.29
CA ASN A 25 14.38 6.96 -23.59
C ASN A 25 13.35 6.56 -22.52
N GLN A 26 12.17 6.09 -22.94
CA GLN A 26 11.10 5.60 -22.07
C GLN A 26 11.60 4.57 -21.05
N LYS A 27 12.49 3.65 -21.46
CA LYS A 27 13.06 2.64 -20.56
C LYS A 27 13.92 3.26 -19.47
N THR A 28 14.65 4.33 -19.78
CA THR A 28 15.47 5.04 -18.79
C THR A 28 14.60 5.68 -17.73
N ILE A 29 13.53 6.38 -18.13
CA ILE A 29 12.56 6.97 -17.19
C ILE A 29 11.91 5.87 -16.35
N SER A 30 11.48 4.78 -16.99
CA SER A 30 10.86 3.64 -16.30
C SER A 30 11.76 3.06 -15.21
N ASN A 31 13.06 2.89 -15.51
CA ASN A 31 14.04 2.40 -14.55
C ASN A 31 14.32 3.42 -13.43
N MET A 32 14.31 4.72 -13.73
CA MET A 32 14.49 5.76 -12.71
C MET A 32 13.37 5.70 -11.68
N LEU A 33 12.12 5.57 -12.14
CA LEU A 33 10.96 5.50 -11.24
C LEU A 33 10.98 4.28 -10.31
N GLU A 34 11.75 3.23 -10.59
CA GLU A 34 11.87 2.03 -9.74
C GLU A 34 13.01 2.11 -8.71
N LYS A 35 13.85 3.14 -8.77
CA LYS A 35 15.03 3.25 -7.91
C LYS A 35 14.66 3.72 -6.51
N GLN A 36 14.78 2.80 -5.55
CA GLN A 36 14.67 3.10 -4.12
C GLN A 36 15.78 4.03 -3.63
N GLU A 37 16.87 4.19 -4.38
CA GLU A 37 17.95 5.10 -4.03
C GLU A 37 17.48 6.55 -3.88
N TYR A 38 16.40 6.96 -4.56
CA TYR A 38 15.84 8.30 -4.39
C TYR A 38 15.20 8.55 -3.01
N LEU A 39 15.00 7.49 -2.22
CA LEU A 39 14.57 7.56 -0.82
C LEU A 39 15.75 7.77 0.16
N GLY A 40 16.95 8.07 -0.34
CA GLY A 40 18.15 8.21 0.50
C GLY A 40 18.79 6.87 0.88
N HIS A 41 18.35 5.77 0.27
CA HIS A 41 18.83 4.42 0.56
C HIS A 41 20.01 4.03 -0.34
N THR A 42 20.96 3.26 0.18
CA THR A 42 21.98 2.62 -0.64
C THR A 42 21.57 1.17 -0.90
N VAL A 43 21.33 0.83 -2.16
CA VAL A 43 20.92 -0.53 -2.57
C VAL A 43 22.06 -1.24 -3.30
N ASN A 44 22.65 -2.22 -2.63
CA ASN A 44 23.75 -3.03 -3.12
C ASN A 44 23.31 -4.43 -3.57
N PHE A 45 24.20 -5.12 -4.28
CA PHE A 45 24.00 -6.50 -4.76
C PHE A 45 22.79 -6.71 -5.67
N LYS A 46 22.38 -5.69 -6.44
CA LYS A 46 21.34 -5.84 -7.49
C LYS A 46 21.73 -6.85 -8.58
N THR A 47 23.02 -7.04 -8.79
CA THR A 47 23.54 -7.95 -9.82
C THR A 47 24.69 -8.80 -9.31
N ARG A 48 24.84 -9.99 -9.88
CA ARG A 48 26.00 -10.86 -9.66
C ARG A 48 26.58 -11.34 -10.98
N LYS A 49 27.84 -11.77 -10.96
CA LYS A 49 28.44 -12.57 -12.03
C LYS A 49 28.52 -14.01 -11.57
N LYS A 50 28.19 -14.96 -12.45
CA LYS A 50 28.27 -16.41 -12.14
C LYS A 50 29.70 -16.84 -11.80
N SER A 51 30.69 -16.20 -12.41
CA SER A 51 32.12 -16.46 -12.23
C SER A 51 32.91 -15.26 -12.74
N TYR A 52 34.12 -15.06 -12.26
CA TYR A 52 35.03 -13.99 -12.73
C TYR A 52 35.30 -14.05 -14.24
N LYS A 53 35.29 -15.25 -14.84
CA LYS A 53 35.49 -15.45 -16.30
C LYS A 53 34.27 -15.10 -17.13
N CYS A 54 33.09 -15.03 -16.52
CA CYS A 54 31.85 -14.74 -17.22
C CYS A 54 31.57 -13.24 -17.21
N LYS A 55 31.59 -12.61 -18.40
CA LYS A 55 31.24 -11.20 -18.55
C LYS A 55 29.74 -10.92 -18.45
N LYS A 56 28.89 -11.97 -18.46
CA LYS A 56 27.44 -11.84 -18.38
C LYS A 56 27.03 -11.50 -16.94
N THR A 57 26.36 -10.36 -16.80
CA THR A 57 25.80 -9.88 -15.54
C THR A 57 24.39 -10.44 -15.37
N LEU A 58 24.13 -11.05 -14.23
CA LEU A 58 22.82 -11.61 -13.86
C LEU A 58 22.17 -10.70 -12.82
N LEU A 59 20.86 -10.46 -12.95
CA LEU A 59 20.08 -9.74 -11.96
C LEU A 59 19.80 -10.66 -10.78
N ASN A 60 20.03 -10.17 -9.56
CA ASN A 60 19.68 -10.89 -8.35
C ASN A 60 18.20 -10.70 -8.01
N PRO A 61 17.54 -11.71 -7.43
CA PRO A 61 16.21 -11.56 -6.88
C PRO A 61 16.24 -10.55 -5.71
N LYS A 62 15.10 -9.93 -5.39
CA LYS A 62 15.06 -8.77 -4.46
C LYS A 62 15.47 -9.14 -3.04
N GLU A 63 15.30 -10.40 -2.66
CA GLU A 63 15.65 -10.95 -1.34
C GLU A 63 17.16 -10.97 -1.10
N ASP A 64 17.96 -11.04 -2.17
CA ASP A 64 19.42 -11.00 -2.13
C ASP A 64 19.98 -9.55 -2.10
N TRP A 65 19.10 -8.54 -2.17
CA TRP A 65 19.55 -7.14 -2.20
C TRP A 65 19.85 -6.66 -0.79
N LEU A 66 21.01 -6.01 -0.62
CA LEU A 66 21.37 -5.40 0.65
C LEU A 66 21.00 -3.92 0.61
N ILE A 67 19.97 -3.56 1.37
CA ILE A 67 19.42 -2.20 1.41
C ILE A 67 19.84 -1.55 2.73
N PHE A 68 20.73 -0.55 2.63
CA PHE A 68 21.08 0.31 3.75
C PHE A 68 20.20 1.55 3.71
N LYS A 69 19.34 1.72 4.73
CA LYS A 69 18.40 2.84 4.80
C LYS A 69 19.11 4.13 5.21
N ASN A 70 18.60 5.27 4.72
CA ASN A 70 18.98 6.64 5.15
C ASN A 70 20.49 6.94 5.13
N THR A 71 21.16 6.49 4.08
CA THR A 71 22.60 6.75 3.85
C THR A 71 22.91 8.14 3.29
N HIS A 72 21.94 8.79 2.67
CA HIS A 72 22.07 10.14 2.11
C HIS A 72 20.71 10.85 2.12
N GLU A 73 20.71 12.16 1.84
CA GLU A 73 19.49 12.96 1.75
C GLU A 73 18.56 12.42 0.67
N ALA A 74 17.31 12.17 1.04
CA ALA A 74 16.29 11.66 0.12
C ALA A 74 15.86 12.75 -0.87
N ILE A 75 15.72 12.39 -2.14
CA ILE A 75 15.22 13.28 -3.20
C ILE A 75 13.69 13.31 -3.20
N ILE A 76 13.08 12.18 -2.87
CA ILE A 76 11.62 12.01 -2.76
C ILE A 76 11.29 11.33 -1.43
N ASP A 77 10.11 11.61 -0.92
CA ASP A 77 9.57 10.95 0.25
C ASP A 77 9.04 9.53 -0.07
N GLN A 78 8.91 8.71 0.98
CA GLN A 78 8.44 7.33 0.88
C GLN A 78 7.03 7.24 0.31
N GLU A 79 6.14 8.16 0.72
CA GLU A 79 4.73 8.18 0.32
C GLU A 79 4.60 8.40 -1.20
N THR A 80 5.31 9.39 -1.74
CA THR A 80 5.38 9.67 -3.17
C THR A 80 5.93 8.49 -3.96
N PHE A 81 7.00 7.84 -3.49
CA PHE A 81 7.57 6.67 -4.16
C PHE A 81 6.58 5.50 -4.22
N ASP A 82 5.87 5.24 -3.13
CA ASP A 82 4.89 4.16 -3.04
C ASP A 82 3.67 4.41 -3.95
N ILE A 83 3.20 5.66 -4.05
CA ILE A 83 2.17 6.07 -5.01
C ILE A 83 2.63 5.77 -6.44
N VAL A 84 3.86 6.13 -6.80
CA VAL A 84 4.43 5.86 -8.13
C VAL A 84 4.51 4.36 -8.42
N GLN A 85 4.98 3.54 -7.47
CA GLN A 85 5.01 2.09 -7.65
C GLN A 85 3.61 1.52 -7.86
N ARG A 86 2.63 1.93 -7.06
CA ARG A 86 1.22 1.49 -7.19
C ARG A 86 0.64 1.81 -8.57
N ILE A 87 0.92 3.01 -9.09
CA ILE A 87 0.50 3.41 -10.44
C ILE A 87 1.13 2.52 -11.51
N ARG A 88 2.39 2.12 -11.32
CA ARG A 88 3.15 1.29 -12.28
C ARG A 88 2.72 -0.18 -12.27
N ASP A 89 2.34 -0.71 -11.11
CA ASP A 89 1.74 -2.04 -10.98
C ASP A 89 0.41 -2.13 -11.76
N GLY A 90 -0.27 -0.99 -11.93
CA GLY A 90 -1.36 -0.83 -12.87
C GLY A 90 -0.93 -1.07 -14.32
N ARG A 91 -1.14 -2.29 -14.83
CA ARG A 91 -0.90 -2.61 -16.25
C ARG A 91 -1.70 -1.69 -17.18
N ARG A 92 -1.04 -0.69 -17.78
CA ARG A 92 -1.64 0.16 -18.82
C ARG A 92 -1.79 -0.63 -20.12
N VAL A 93 -3.03 -0.81 -20.57
CA VAL A 93 -3.31 -1.35 -21.90
C VAL A 93 -3.20 -0.20 -22.90
N ARG A 94 -2.34 -0.34 -23.91
CA ARG A 94 -2.30 0.60 -25.03
C ARG A 94 -3.61 0.47 -25.81
N THR A 95 -4.33 1.57 -25.96
CA THR A 95 -5.51 1.66 -26.82
C THR A 95 -5.30 2.65 -27.93
N ASN A 96 -5.86 2.35 -29.11
CA ASN A 96 -5.83 3.24 -30.28
C ASN A 96 -6.70 4.49 -30.13
N LEU A 97 -7.37 4.67 -28.98
CA LEU A 97 -8.28 5.77 -28.65
C LEU A 97 -7.61 6.89 -27.83
N GLY A 98 -6.27 6.93 -27.80
CA GLY A 98 -5.51 7.92 -27.04
C GLY A 98 -5.30 7.53 -25.57
N GLU A 99 -5.12 8.53 -24.72
CA GLU A 99 -4.81 8.32 -23.30
C GLU A 99 -5.94 7.60 -22.56
N MET A 100 -5.53 6.81 -21.57
CA MET A 100 -6.46 6.09 -20.70
C MET A 100 -6.99 7.05 -19.63
N PRO A 101 -8.31 7.14 -19.45
CA PRO A 101 -8.95 7.96 -18.43
C PRO A 101 -8.47 7.57 -17.04
N VAL A 102 -8.44 8.55 -16.15
CA VAL A 102 -7.77 8.45 -14.85
C VAL A 102 -8.25 7.26 -14.03
N LEU A 103 -9.56 7.03 -14.04
CA LEU A 103 -10.25 6.00 -13.27
C LEU A 103 -10.06 4.58 -13.83
N SER A 104 -9.40 4.43 -14.98
CA SER A 104 -9.16 3.13 -15.59
C SER A 104 -8.32 2.24 -14.67
N GLY A 105 -8.88 1.10 -14.29
CA GLY A 105 -8.23 0.12 -13.41
C GLY A 105 -8.43 0.34 -11.92
N MET A 106 -9.15 1.39 -11.50
CA MET A 106 -9.47 1.71 -10.10
C MET A 106 -10.87 1.24 -9.68
N LEU A 107 -11.73 0.90 -10.64
CA LEU A 107 -13.09 0.43 -10.37
C LEU A 107 -13.19 -1.10 -10.31
N PHE A 108 -13.93 -1.58 -9.32
CA PHE A 108 -14.18 -2.99 -9.02
C PHE A 108 -15.68 -3.23 -8.83
N CYS A 109 -16.11 -4.44 -9.16
CA CYS A 109 -17.49 -4.87 -8.95
C CYS A 109 -17.63 -5.37 -7.51
N ALA A 110 -18.60 -4.85 -6.76
CA ALA A 110 -18.85 -5.29 -5.39
C ALA A 110 -19.26 -6.77 -5.31
N ASP A 111 -20.08 -7.25 -6.25
CA ASP A 111 -20.60 -8.62 -6.25
C ASP A 111 -19.54 -9.69 -6.59
N CYS A 112 -18.68 -9.43 -7.59
CA CYS A 112 -17.75 -10.44 -8.11
C CYS A 112 -16.27 -10.12 -7.88
N GLY A 113 -15.94 -8.99 -7.26
CA GLY A 113 -14.58 -8.53 -6.97
C GLY A 113 -13.72 -8.20 -8.20
N ASN A 114 -14.20 -8.45 -9.42
CA ASN A 114 -13.43 -8.22 -10.64
C ASN A 114 -13.49 -6.75 -11.07
N LYS A 115 -12.47 -6.30 -11.81
CA LYS A 115 -12.38 -4.93 -12.33
C LYS A 115 -13.54 -4.58 -13.27
N LEU A 116 -13.94 -3.31 -13.27
CA LEU A 116 -14.79 -2.78 -14.33
C LEU A 116 -13.91 -2.34 -15.51
N TYR A 117 -14.36 -2.65 -16.72
CA TYR A 117 -13.75 -2.16 -17.94
C TYR A 117 -14.41 -0.88 -18.39
N GLN A 118 -13.58 0.07 -18.77
CA GLN A 118 -14.06 1.25 -19.44
C GLN A 118 -14.46 0.92 -20.88
N VAL A 119 -15.63 1.41 -21.28
CA VAL A 119 -16.16 1.31 -22.63
C VAL A 119 -16.12 2.70 -23.25
N ARG A 120 -15.37 2.81 -24.35
CA ARG A 120 -15.22 4.03 -25.13
C ARG A 120 -15.36 3.71 -26.61
N GLY A 121 -15.88 4.67 -27.37
CA GLY A 121 -16.04 4.59 -28.81
C GLY A 121 -15.37 5.76 -29.52
N LYS A 122 -14.94 5.56 -30.77
CA LYS A 122 -14.40 6.65 -31.59
C LYS A 122 -15.53 7.65 -31.89
N GLY A 123 -15.30 8.93 -31.62
CA GLY A 123 -16.31 9.99 -31.80
C GLY A 123 -17.40 10.04 -30.73
N TRP A 124 -17.23 9.30 -29.62
CA TRP A 124 -18.08 9.47 -28.45
C TRP A 124 -17.61 10.67 -27.64
N SER A 125 -18.57 11.45 -27.17
CA SER A 125 -18.38 12.47 -26.15
C SER A 125 -18.26 11.80 -24.77
N HIS A 126 -17.58 12.47 -23.84
CA HIS A 126 -17.23 11.89 -22.54
C HIS A 126 -18.46 11.47 -21.70
N ASP A 127 -19.62 12.09 -21.91
CA ASP A 127 -20.91 11.75 -21.29
C ASP A 127 -21.44 10.36 -21.66
N LYS A 128 -20.97 9.80 -22.77
CA LYS A 128 -21.35 8.47 -23.26
C LYS A 128 -20.39 7.38 -22.80
N GLU A 129 -19.26 7.74 -22.19
CA GLU A 129 -18.32 6.79 -21.65
C GLU A 129 -18.84 6.19 -20.35
N TYR A 130 -18.66 4.87 -20.19
CA TYR A 130 -19.14 4.16 -19.02
C TYR A 130 -18.24 2.98 -18.67
N PHE A 131 -18.34 2.56 -17.43
CA PHE A 131 -17.70 1.37 -16.90
C PHE A 131 -18.68 0.20 -16.88
N VAL A 132 -18.20 -1.01 -17.16
CA VAL A 132 -18.98 -2.25 -17.10
C VAL A 132 -18.18 -3.37 -16.46
N CYS A 133 -18.82 -4.21 -15.63
CA CYS A 133 -18.16 -5.36 -15.02
C CYS A 133 -17.50 -6.28 -16.07
N ALA A 134 -16.21 -6.57 -15.88
CA ALA A 134 -15.44 -7.44 -16.78
C ALA A 134 -16.03 -8.85 -16.87
N THR A 135 -16.46 -9.41 -15.73
CA THR A 135 -17.04 -10.76 -15.65
C THR A 135 -18.34 -10.85 -16.42
N TYR A 136 -19.25 -9.89 -16.23
CA TYR A 136 -20.49 -9.81 -17.00
C TYR A 136 -20.22 -9.71 -18.52
N ARG A 137 -19.24 -8.89 -18.92
CA ARG A 137 -18.91 -8.68 -20.33
C ARG A 137 -18.26 -9.89 -21.01
N LYS A 138 -17.40 -10.62 -20.28
CA LYS A 138 -16.63 -11.75 -20.83
C LYS A 138 -17.31 -13.10 -20.65
N GLN A 139 -18.04 -13.30 -19.56
CA GLN A 139 -18.63 -14.57 -19.15
C GLN A 139 -20.11 -14.37 -18.85
N LYS A 140 -20.95 -14.69 -19.83
CA LYS A 140 -22.42 -14.58 -19.69
C LYS A 140 -22.91 -15.39 -18.49
N GLY A 141 -23.76 -14.77 -17.66
CA GLY A 141 -24.44 -15.43 -16.54
C GLY A 141 -23.66 -15.50 -15.21
N LYS A 142 -22.37 -15.11 -15.16
CA LYS A 142 -21.58 -15.18 -13.91
C LYS A 142 -21.64 -13.93 -13.03
N CYS A 143 -22.13 -12.82 -13.55
CA CYS A 143 -22.32 -11.58 -12.81
C CYS A 143 -23.46 -10.78 -13.43
N SER A 144 -24.01 -9.81 -12.70
CA SER A 144 -25.02 -8.89 -13.21
C SER A 144 -24.37 -7.70 -13.96
N SER A 145 -25.17 -6.98 -14.76
CA SER A 145 -24.73 -5.83 -15.54
C SER A 145 -24.48 -4.60 -14.65
N HIS A 146 -23.41 -4.63 -13.86
CA HIS A 146 -22.90 -3.46 -13.14
C HIS A 146 -22.36 -2.47 -14.16
N GLN A 147 -23.06 -1.36 -14.31
CA GLN A 147 -22.71 -0.30 -15.24
C GLN A 147 -22.87 1.05 -14.55
N ILE A 148 -21.98 1.97 -14.85
CA ILE A 148 -22.01 3.33 -14.32
C ILE A 148 -21.27 4.27 -15.28
N ARG A 149 -21.79 5.48 -15.49
CA ARG A 149 -21.18 6.44 -16.42
C ARG A 149 -19.98 7.14 -15.79
N ASN A 150 -19.02 7.54 -16.62
CA ASN A 150 -17.83 8.28 -16.20
C ASN A 150 -18.17 9.56 -15.45
N ILE A 151 -18.99 10.42 -16.05
CA ILE A 151 -19.41 11.70 -15.45
C ILE A 151 -20.06 11.51 -14.06
N GLN A 152 -20.82 10.42 -13.87
CA GLN A 152 -21.47 10.14 -12.59
C GLN A 152 -20.44 9.81 -11.50
N ILE A 153 -19.45 8.98 -11.80
CA ILE A 153 -18.38 8.64 -10.85
C ILE A 153 -17.53 9.86 -10.55
N GLU A 154 -17.14 10.63 -11.58
CA GLU A 154 -16.27 11.80 -11.40
C GLU A 154 -16.96 12.86 -10.55
N ALA A 155 -18.26 13.11 -10.75
CA ALA A 155 -19.03 14.02 -9.93
C ALA A 155 -19.16 13.52 -8.47
N ILE A 156 -19.42 12.23 -8.26
CA ILE A 156 -19.52 11.63 -6.92
C ILE A 156 -18.17 11.71 -6.20
N LEU A 157 -17.08 11.35 -6.88
CA LEU A 157 -15.74 11.43 -6.31
C LEU A 157 -15.37 12.85 -5.92
N LEU A 158 -15.64 13.84 -6.79
CA LEU A 158 -15.35 15.23 -6.49
C LEU A 158 -16.14 15.71 -5.26
N HIS A 159 -17.42 15.34 -5.17
CA HIS A 159 -18.27 15.66 -4.02
C HIS A 159 -17.73 15.04 -2.73
N GLU A 160 -17.52 13.73 -2.71
CA GLU A 160 -17.04 13.02 -1.52
C GLU A 160 -15.65 13.47 -1.09
N LEU A 161 -14.76 13.72 -2.04
CA LEU A 161 -13.42 14.18 -1.74
C LEU A 161 -13.45 15.57 -1.09
N ARG A 162 -14.29 16.49 -1.60
CA ARG A 162 -14.50 17.80 -0.96
C ARG A 162 -15.10 17.68 0.44
N MET A 163 -16.08 16.79 0.62
CA MET A 163 -16.68 16.54 1.93
C MET A 163 -15.64 16.03 2.93
N ILE A 164 -14.83 15.03 2.54
CA ILE A 164 -13.81 14.45 3.40
C ILE A 164 -12.70 15.43 3.73
N THR A 165 -12.18 16.13 2.74
CA THR A 165 -11.12 17.13 2.95
C THR A 165 -11.61 18.29 3.82
N SER A 166 -12.85 18.77 3.61
CA SER A 166 -13.44 19.81 4.44
C SER A 166 -13.66 19.34 5.88
N PHE A 167 -14.21 18.15 6.08
CA PHE A 167 -14.47 17.60 7.41
C PHE A 167 -13.17 17.32 8.17
N ALA A 168 -12.19 16.68 7.53
CA ALA A 168 -10.88 16.43 8.13
C ALA A 168 -10.13 17.72 8.52
N LYS A 169 -10.37 18.82 7.81
CA LYS A 169 -9.79 20.14 8.13
C LYS A 169 -10.52 20.86 9.26
N GLN A 170 -11.86 20.84 9.27
CA GLN A 170 -12.67 21.57 10.26
C GLN A 170 -12.75 20.84 11.60
N HIS A 171 -12.77 19.50 11.56
CA HIS A 171 -12.95 18.64 12.72
C HIS A 171 -11.86 17.57 12.76
N GLU A 172 -10.59 17.98 12.82
CA GLU A 172 -9.45 17.06 12.76
C GLU A 172 -9.52 15.98 13.86
N GLU A 173 -9.77 16.37 15.12
CA GLU A 173 -9.90 15.43 16.24
C GLU A 173 -11.09 14.47 16.06
N GLU A 174 -12.23 14.96 15.58
CA GLU A 174 -13.40 14.10 15.35
C GLU A 174 -13.18 13.17 14.15
N PHE A 175 -12.41 13.59 13.15
CA PHE A 175 -12.05 12.81 11.98
C PHE A 175 -11.05 11.71 12.33
N VAL A 176 -9.98 12.04 13.07
CA VAL A 176 -9.09 11.02 13.67
C VAL A 176 -9.93 10.08 14.49
N GLY A 177 -10.79 10.62 15.35
CA GLY A 177 -11.77 9.86 16.09
C GLY A 177 -12.61 8.97 15.18
N LEU A 178 -13.16 9.43 14.06
CA LEU A 178 -14.03 8.67 13.14
C LEU A 178 -13.29 7.53 12.42
N VAL A 179 -12.10 7.79 11.91
CA VAL A 179 -11.26 6.78 11.26
C VAL A 179 -10.79 5.74 12.28
N MET A 180 -10.45 6.19 13.50
CA MET A 180 -10.06 5.33 14.62
C MET A 180 -11.25 4.74 15.40
N LYS A 181 -12.49 5.21 15.18
CA LYS A 181 -13.69 4.93 16.01
C LYS A 181 -14.18 3.51 15.90
N LYS A 182 -13.52 2.65 15.13
CA LYS A 182 -13.64 1.22 15.37
C LYS A 182 -13.09 0.80 16.73
N SER A 183 -12.26 1.57 17.42
CA SER A 183 -11.82 1.20 18.78
C SER A 183 -10.97 2.23 19.54
N GLU A 184 -10.95 3.55 19.33
CA GLU A 184 -9.92 4.41 19.98
C GLU A 184 -9.65 4.16 21.49
N LYS A 185 -10.68 4.12 22.36
CA LYS A 185 -10.51 3.78 23.80
C LYS A 185 -10.18 2.32 24.06
N GLU A 186 -10.87 1.39 23.39
CA GLU A 186 -10.60 -0.04 23.56
C GLU A 186 -9.25 -0.46 23.00
N LEU A 187 -8.81 0.16 21.90
CA LEU A 187 -7.58 -0.08 21.17
C LEU A 187 -6.41 0.55 21.89
N THR A 188 -6.53 1.78 22.39
CA THR A 188 -5.48 2.35 23.24
C THR A 188 -5.33 1.56 24.53
N GLN A 189 -6.44 1.11 25.15
CA GLN A 189 -6.39 0.25 26.33
C GLN A 189 -5.83 -1.14 25.99
N LYS A 190 -6.24 -1.74 24.88
CA LYS A 190 -5.70 -3.02 24.37
C LYS A 190 -4.23 -2.91 23.99
N LEU A 191 -3.80 -1.83 23.34
CA LEU A 191 -2.40 -1.59 23.01
C LEU A 191 -1.56 -1.42 24.26
N LYS A 192 -2.07 -0.69 25.26
CA LYS A 192 -1.38 -0.54 26.54
C LYS A 192 -1.28 -1.87 27.28
N SER A 193 -2.34 -2.69 27.29
CA SER A 193 -2.29 -4.04 27.88
C SER A 193 -1.39 -4.98 27.08
N SER A 194 -1.48 -4.99 25.75
CA SER A 194 -0.64 -5.81 24.86
C SER A 194 0.84 -5.45 24.97
N ASN A 195 1.19 -4.17 25.04
CA ASN A 195 2.56 -3.73 25.31
C ASN A 195 3.05 -4.22 26.68
N ARG A 196 2.21 -4.12 27.71
CA ARG A 196 2.56 -4.63 29.05
C ARG A 196 2.73 -6.15 29.06
N GLU A 197 1.86 -6.89 28.37
CA GLU A 197 1.96 -8.35 28.23
C GLU A 197 3.20 -8.76 27.44
N LEU A 198 3.55 -8.01 26.40
CA LEU A 198 4.76 -8.23 25.61
C LEU A 198 6.02 -8.06 26.45
N GLU A 199 6.10 -6.97 27.24
CA GLU A 199 7.22 -6.75 28.16
C GLU A 199 7.32 -7.85 29.22
N GLN A 200 6.17 -8.29 29.77
CA GLN A 200 6.13 -9.39 30.72
C GLN A 200 6.57 -10.73 30.11
N ALA A 201 6.14 -11.03 28.88
CA ALA A 201 6.54 -12.24 28.17
C ALA A 201 8.04 -12.24 27.85
N LYS A 202 8.59 -11.12 27.37
CA LYS A 202 10.04 -10.95 27.13
C LYS A 202 10.85 -11.11 28.42
N ALA A 203 10.41 -10.48 29.51
CA ALA A 203 11.04 -10.63 30.81
C ALA A 203 10.98 -12.07 31.34
N ARG A 204 9.88 -12.79 31.08
CA ARG A 204 9.74 -14.21 31.47
C ARG A 204 10.66 -15.11 30.67
N ILE A 205 10.80 -14.90 29.35
CA ILE A 205 11.76 -15.65 28.52
C ILE A 205 13.18 -15.45 29.05
N SER A 206 13.59 -14.21 29.30
CA SER A 206 14.94 -13.93 29.84
C SER A 206 15.18 -14.60 31.20
N LYS A 207 14.17 -14.65 32.07
CA LYS A 207 14.25 -15.41 33.33
C LYS A 207 14.35 -16.92 33.09
N LEU A 208 13.58 -17.47 32.14
CA LEU A 208 13.66 -18.88 31.76
C LEU A 208 15.03 -19.23 31.20
N ASP A 209 15.63 -18.38 30.36
CA ASP A 209 16.99 -18.58 29.86
C ASP A 209 18.01 -18.68 31.00
N THR A 210 17.87 -17.81 32.01
CA THR A 210 18.73 -17.84 33.21
C THR A 210 18.51 -19.13 34.03
N ILE A 211 17.26 -19.56 34.20
CA ILE A 211 16.91 -20.79 34.91
C ILE A 211 17.48 -22.01 34.18
N VAL A 212 17.34 -22.06 32.85
CA VAL A 212 17.85 -23.16 32.02
C VAL A 212 19.38 -23.22 32.08
N GLN A 213 20.05 -22.07 32.10
CA GLN A 213 21.51 -22.01 32.29
C GLN A 213 21.92 -22.61 33.65
N HIS A 214 21.29 -22.20 34.75
CA HIS A 214 21.60 -22.76 36.06
C HIS A 214 21.22 -24.24 36.20
N LEU A 215 20.11 -24.66 35.59
CA LEU A 215 19.69 -26.06 35.57
C LEU A 215 20.75 -26.95 34.89
N TYR A 216 21.38 -26.43 33.83
CA TYR A 216 22.48 -27.11 33.15
C TYR A 216 23.73 -27.19 34.02
N GLU A 217 24.10 -26.10 34.70
CA GLU A 217 25.21 -26.06 35.66
C GLU A 217 25.01 -27.07 36.81
N ASP A 218 23.82 -27.11 37.42
CA ASP A 218 23.50 -28.03 38.51
C ASP A 218 23.45 -29.51 38.08
N ASN A 219 23.12 -29.79 36.81
CA ASN A 219 23.20 -31.13 36.25
C ASN A 219 24.66 -31.58 36.07
N LEU A 220 25.55 -30.68 35.61
CA LEU A 220 26.98 -30.96 35.50
C LEU A 220 27.64 -31.20 36.86
N ASP A 221 27.20 -30.50 37.90
CA ASP A 221 27.63 -30.69 39.29
C ASP A 221 27.06 -31.96 39.94
N GLY A 222 26.18 -32.70 39.23
CA GLY A 222 25.56 -33.94 39.74
C GLY A 222 24.54 -33.73 40.85
N LYS A 223 24.06 -32.50 41.06
CA LYS A 223 23.05 -32.18 42.09
C LYS A 223 21.64 -32.66 41.68
N ILE A 224 21.44 -32.94 40.39
CA ILE A 224 20.17 -33.34 39.79
C ILE A 224 20.41 -34.60 38.96
N SER A 225 19.42 -35.50 38.87
CA SER A 225 19.48 -36.65 37.97
C SER A 225 19.12 -36.27 36.53
N ASP A 226 19.71 -36.98 35.57
CA ASP A 226 19.46 -36.75 34.12
C ASP A 226 17.97 -36.85 33.75
N GLU A 227 17.22 -37.77 34.37
CA GLU A 227 15.77 -37.91 34.16
C GLU A 227 15.01 -36.66 34.58
N ARG A 228 15.42 -36.04 35.69
CA ARG A 228 14.77 -34.85 36.25
C ARG A 228 15.17 -33.59 35.50
N PHE A 229 16.43 -33.50 35.06
CA PHE A 229 16.89 -32.48 34.12
C PHE A 229 16.05 -32.50 32.84
N LYS A 230 15.91 -33.66 32.20
CA LYS A 230 15.14 -33.83 30.97
C LYS A 230 13.67 -33.42 31.12
N SER A 231 13.01 -33.83 32.21
CA SER A 231 11.61 -33.47 32.44
C SER A 231 11.43 -31.96 32.65
N MET A 232 12.35 -31.30 33.36
CA MET A 232 12.29 -29.86 33.59
C MET A 232 12.65 -29.06 32.35
N SER A 233 13.68 -29.46 31.59
CA SER A 233 14.06 -28.81 30.34
C SER A 233 12.92 -28.85 29.33
N GLU A 234 12.26 -30.00 29.15
CA GLU A 234 11.10 -30.12 28.26
C GLU A 234 9.93 -29.22 28.67
N SER A 235 9.72 -29.00 29.98
CA SER A 235 8.70 -28.09 30.48
C SER A 235 9.03 -26.64 30.17
N TYR A 236 10.28 -26.22 30.40
CA TYR A 236 10.72 -24.85 30.12
C TYR A 236 10.78 -24.56 28.62
N ASP A 237 11.19 -25.52 27.80
CA ASP A 237 11.19 -25.41 26.34
C ASP A 237 9.76 -25.21 25.79
N LYS A 238 8.78 -25.93 26.35
CA LYS A 238 7.36 -25.73 26.01
C LYS A 238 6.87 -24.34 26.41
N GLU A 239 7.16 -23.90 27.63
CA GLU A 239 6.80 -22.56 28.10
C GLU A 239 7.45 -21.46 27.23
N GLN A 240 8.72 -21.62 26.86
CA GLN A 240 9.40 -20.70 25.95
C GLN A 240 8.75 -20.67 24.56
N ALA A 241 8.40 -21.83 24.00
CA ALA A 241 7.76 -21.89 22.69
C ALA A 241 6.39 -21.19 22.68
N GLU A 242 5.58 -21.38 23.73
CA GLU A 242 4.30 -20.70 23.90
C GLU A 242 4.48 -19.18 24.05
N LEU A 243 5.45 -18.74 24.85
CA LEU A 243 5.75 -17.31 25.04
C LEU A 243 6.27 -16.66 23.76
N LYS A 244 7.11 -17.35 22.97
CA LYS A 244 7.61 -16.85 21.67
C LYS A 244 6.46 -16.66 20.68
N SER A 245 5.59 -17.65 20.54
CA SER A 245 4.38 -17.55 19.71
C SER A 245 3.47 -16.41 20.16
N LYS A 246 3.29 -16.24 21.47
CA LYS A 246 2.53 -15.11 22.02
C LYS A 246 3.17 -13.76 21.68
N ILE A 247 4.50 -13.62 21.79
CA ILE A 247 5.22 -12.40 21.43
C ILE A 247 5.01 -12.07 19.96
N GLU A 248 5.18 -13.03 19.05
CA GLU A 248 4.96 -12.81 17.61
C GLU A 248 3.55 -12.30 17.32
N SER A 249 2.53 -12.88 17.97
CA SER A 249 1.15 -12.44 17.83
C SER A 249 0.90 -11.01 18.36
N LEU A 250 1.53 -10.67 19.50
CA LEU A 250 1.40 -9.34 20.12
C LEU A 250 2.15 -8.28 19.31
N GLU A 251 3.35 -8.57 18.82
CA GLU A 251 4.14 -7.68 17.97
C GLU A 251 3.42 -7.41 16.64
N ALA A 252 2.84 -8.43 16.02
CA ALA A 252 2.02 -8.26 14.81
C ALA A 252 0.81 -7.36 15.05
N PHE A 253 0.12 -7.51 16.19
CA PHE A 253 -1.02 -6.66 16.55
C PHE A 253 -0.60 -5.21 16.79
N ILE A 254 0.48 -4.99 17.55
CA ILE A 254 0.99 -3.65 17.87
C ILE A 254 1.45 -2.94 16.59
N SER A 255 2.22 -3.63 15.74
CA SER A 255 2.70 -3.09 14.46
C SER A 255 1.54 -2.67 13.57
N LYS A 256 0.51 -3.51 13.45
CA LYS A 256 -0.67 -3.21 12.63
C LYS A 256 -1.42 -1.97 13.13
N ALA A 257 -1.63 -1.86 14.44
CA ALA A 257 -2.31 -0.70 15.01
C ALA A 257 -1.49 0.60 14.86
N GLN A 258 -0.16 0.51 14.97
CA GLN A 258 0.74 1.65 14.71
C GLN A 258 0.71 2.08 13.24
N GLU A 259 0.67 1.13 12.30
CA GLU A 259 0.51 1.42 10.88
C GLU A 259 -0.82 2.15 10.60
N GLU A 260 -1.92 1.72 11.22
CA GLU A 260 -3.22 2.40 11.10
C GLU A 260 -3.15 3.86 11.61
N CYS A 261 -2.45 4.11 12.73
CA CYS A 261 -2.20 5.47 13.22
C CYS A 261 -1.37 6.33 12.26
N LEU A 262 -0.25 5.80 11.78
CA LEU A 262 0.61 6.51 10.82
C LEU A 262 -0.13 6.84 9.52
N ASN A 263 -0.99 5.94 9.07
CA ASN A 263 -1.81 6.14 7.88
C ASN A 263 -2.77 7.34 8.04
N VAL A 264 -3.41 7.50 9.20
CA VAL A 264 -4.30 8.66 9.44
C VAL A 264 -3.50 9.97 9.41
N ASP A 265 -2.33 10.01 10.03
CA ASP A 265 -1.47 11.19 10.00
C ASP A 265 -1.02 11.53 8.57
N SER A 266 -0.64 10.52 7.77
CA SER A 266 -0.29 10.70 6.36
C SER A 266 -1.46 11.24 5.54
N PHE A 267 -2.69 10.75 5.80
CA PHE A 267 -3.88 11.29 5.15
C PHE A 267 -4.12 12.77 5.50
N LEU A 268 -3.99 13.13 6.79
CA LEU A 268 -4.14 14.52 7.23
C LEU A 268 -3.09 15.45 6.61
N LYS A 269 -1.85 14.98 6.43
CA LYS A 269 -0.83 15.75 5.70
C LYS A 269 -1.25 16.03 4.26
N LEU A 270 -1.81 15.03 3.57
CA LEU A 270 -2.32 15.21 2.20
C LEU A 270 -3.50 16.20 2.16
N VAL A 271 -4.45 16.11 3.11
CA VAL A 271 -5.56 17.07 3.20
C VAL A 271 -5.07 18.50 3.40
N ARG A 272 -4.04 18.71 4.24
CA ARG A 272 -3.45 20.03 4.47
C ARG A 272 -2.79 20.59 3.21
N GLN A 273 -2.14 19.74 2.42
CA GLN A 273 -1.49 20.14 1.16
C GLN A 273 -2.50 20.51 0.07
N TYR A 274 -3.63 19.81 -0.02
CA TYR A 274 -4.65 20.01 -1.06
C TYR A 274 -5.91 20.64 -0.46
N THR A 275 -5.84 21.96 -0.19
CA THR A 275 -6.82 22.65 0.66
C THR A 275 -8.07 23.16 -0.06
N ASP A 276 -8.10 23.15 -1.40
CA ASP A 276 -9.29 23.50 -2.18
C ASP A 276 -9.29 22.82 -3.57
N ILE A 277 -10.02 21.72 -3.69
CA ILE A 277 -10.04 20.89 -4.89
C ILE A 277 -11.21 21.31 -5.77
N GLN A 278 -10.93 22.22 -6.70
CA GLN A 278 -11.91 22.71 -7.66
C GLN A 278 -12.20 21.70 -8.78
N GLU A 279 -11.17 21.02 -9.28
CA GLU A 279 -11.29 20.05 -10.37
C GLU A 279 -10.61 18.72 -10.03
N LEU A 280 -11.18 17.65 -10.56
CA LEU A 280 -10.70 16.29 -10.32
C LEU A 280 -9.53 15.97 -11.25
N ASN A 281 -8.31 16.21 -10.79
CA ASN A 281 -7.10 15.91 -11.57
C ASN A 281 -6.61 14.47 -11.37
N ALA A 282 -5.87 13.99 -12.37
CA ALA A 282 -5.35 12.63 -12.37
C ALA A 282 -4.43 12.32 -11.19
N GLU A 283 -3.71 13.33 -10.74
CA GLU A 283 -2.85 13.29 -9.56
C GLU A 283 -3.69 13.14 -8.28
N ILE A 284 -4.65 14.03 -8.07
CA ILE A 284 -5.52 14.04 -6.89
C ILE A 284 -6.24 12.69 -6.72
N ILE A 285 -6.84 12.15 -7.80
CA ILE A 285 -7.51 10.84 -7.72
C ILE A 285 -6.53 9.75 -7.26
N ARG A 286 -5.31 9.71 -7.80
CA ARG A 286 -4.34 8.66 -7.47
C ARG A 286 -3.75 8.83 -6.07
N THR A 287 -3.65 10.07 -5.60
CA THR A 287 -3.17 10.40 -4.26
C THR A 287 -4.19 10.07 -3.18
N PHE A 288 -5.49 10.26 -3.45
CA PHE A 288 -6.54 10.08 -2.43
C PHE A 288 -7.31 8.77 -2.55
N VAL A 289 -7.48 8.18 -3.73
CA VAL A 289 -8.35 7.02 -3.95
C VAL A 289 -7.52 5.76 -4.21
N ASP A 290 -7.78 4.69 -3.46
CA ASP A 290 -7.20 3.35 -3.72
C ASP A 290 -8.10 2.59 -4.70
N LYS A 291 -9.36 2.34 -4.30
CA LYS A 291 -10.32 1.50 -5.03
C LYS A 291 -11.73 2.03 -4.91
N ILE A 292 -12.52 1.77 -5.94
CA ILE A 292 -13.94 2.13 -5.97
C ILE A 292 -14.74 0.86 -6.28
N TYR A 293 -15.64 0.46 -5.39
CA TYR A 293 -16.54 -0.67 -5.62
C TYR A 293 -17.91 -0.18 -6.04
N VAL A 294 -18.42 -0.76 -7.13
CA VAL A 294 -19.72 -0.42 -7.69
C VAL A 294 -20.66 -1.58 -7.47
N GLU A 295 -21.78 -1.33 -6.78
CA GLU A 295 -22.87 -2.28 -6.60
C GLU A 295 -23.83 -2.30 -7.78
N LYS A 296 -24.70 -3.31 -7.78
CA LYS A 296 -25.76 -3.45 -8.78
C LYS A 296 -26.74 -2.29 -8.65
N SER A 297 -27.21 -1.78 -9.79
CA SER A 297 -28.30 -0.79 -9.80
C SER A 297 -29.62 -1.45 -9.43
N GLU A 298 -30.30 -0.93 -8.42
CA GLU A 298 -31.63 -1.35 -7.98
C GLU A 298 -32.68 -0.37 -8.50
N LYS A 299 -33.86 -0.87 -8.89
CA LYS A 299 -34.99 -0.01 -9.24
C LYS A 299 -35.66 0.43 -7.95
N VAL A 300 -35.89 1.73 -7.80
CA VAL A 300 -36.65 2.24 -6.67
C VAL A 300 -38.13 1.98 -6.94
N ALA A 301 -38.79 1.23 -6.05
CA ALA A 301 -40.19 0.87 -6.20
C ALA A 301 -41.06 2.13 -6.38
N GLY A 302 -41.94 2.12 -7.39
CA GLY A 302 -42.84 3.24 -7.69
C GLY A 302 -42.24 4.40 -8.50
N THR A 303 -40.98 4.34 -8.92
CA THR A 303 -40.36 5.38 -9.76
C THR A 303 -39.60 4.79 -10.95
N ARG A 304 -39.29 5.65 -11.94
CA ARG A 304 -38.42 5.30 -13.08
C ARG A 304 -36.93 5.40 -12.74
N THR A 305 -36.59 5.79 -11.52
CA THR A 305 -35.20 6.02 -11.09
C THR A 305 -34.55 4.72 -10.64
N LYS A 306 -33.22 4.68 -10.78
CA LYS A 306 -32.39 3.59 -10.29
C LYS A 306 -31.51 4.13 -9.17
N LYS A 307 -31.40 3.38 -8.08
CA LYS A 307 -30.43 3.62 -7.01
C LYS A 307 -29.23 2.71 -7.26
N GLN A 308 -28.03 3.23 -7.03
CA GLN A 308 -26.81 2.44 -7.12
C GLN A 308 -25.86 2.90 -6.03
N THR A 309 -25.36 1.96 -5.23
CA THR A 309 -24.39 2.24 -4.17
C THR A 309 -22.98 2.18 -4.73
N ILE A 310 -22.12 3.06 -4.25
CA ILE A 310 -20.69 3.09 -4.58
C ILE A 310 -19.93 3.16 -3.26
N TRP A 311 -18.94 2.29 -3.09
CA TRP A 311 -18.04 2.31 -1.95
C TRP A 311 -16.69 2.82 -2.40
N ILE A 312 -16.19 3.88 -1.76
CA ILE A 312 -14.89 4.46 -2.07
C ILE A 312 -13.92 4.06 -0.95
N GLN A 313 -12.82 3.41 -1.32
CA GLN A 313 -11.68 3.18 -0.45
C GLN A 313 -10.65 4.27 -0.70
N TRP A 314 -10.43 5.08 0.31
CA TRP A 314 -9.42 6.13 0.30
C TRP A 314 -8.06 5.53 0.64
N ASN A 315 -7.01 6.10 0.06
CA ASN A 315 -5.64 5.79 0.46
C ASN A 315 -5.49 6.10 1.96
N TYR A 316 -4.73 5.26 2.65
CA TYR A 316 -4.42 5.34 4.09
C TYR A 316 -5.59 5.05 5.05
N ILE A 317 -6.77 5.66 4.85
CA ILE A 317 -7.89 5.56 5.80
C ILE A 317 -8.95 4.50 5.44
N GLY A 318 -8.88 3.91 4.24
CA GLY A 318 -9.83 2.90 3.80
C GLY A 318 -11.23 3.45 3.51
N ALA A 319 -12.28 2.66 3.76
CA ALA A 319 -13.65 3.11 3.58
C ALA A 319 -14.14 3.83 4.85
N VAL A 320 -14.54 5.09 4.70
CA VAL A 320 -14.93 5.96 5.81
C VAL A 320 -16.26 6.63 5.46
N ASP A 321 -17.26 6.44 6.33
CA ASP A 321 -18.56 7.09 6.21
C ASP A 321 -18.55 8.37 7.04
N ILE A 322 -18.53 9.52 6.38
CA ILE A 322 -18.64 10.81 7.07
C ILE A 322 -20.11 11.06 7.43
N PRO A 323 -20.41 11.43 8.68
CA PRO A 323 -21.75 11.83 9.05
C PRO A 323 -22.14 13.07 8.25
N LEU A 324 -23.22 12.96 7.49
CA LEU A 324 -23.81 14.10 6.79
C LEU A 324 -24.29 15.10 7.87
N HIS A 325 -23.53 16.19 8.07
CA HIS A 325 -24.03 17.31 8.84
C HIS A 325 -25.27 17.87 8.13
N LYS A 326 -26.40 17.86 8.85
CA LYS A 326 -27.65 18.50 8.42
C LYS A 326 -27.53 20.01 8.48
#